data_AF-F0YNF8-F1
#
_entry.id   AF-F0YNF8-F1
#
_cell.length_a   1.000
_cell.length_b   1.000
_cell.length_c   1.000
_cell.angle_alpha   90.00
_cell.angle_beta   90.00
_cell.angle_gamma   90.00
#
_symmetry.space_group_name_H-M   'P 1'
#
loop_
_entity.id
_entity.type
_entity.pdbx_description
1 polymer ?
#
loop_
_entity_poly.entity_id
_entity_poly.type
_entity_poly.pdbx_seq_one_letter_code
_entity_poly.pdbx_strand_id
1 'polypeptide(L)'
;MAGRKVAISNCARALNDNEIYIIQIFDNAPSGLLVKAYLQAKSLEYFMPITEGELEKAALNRGEAALTRLAESIDLVEKGGAIFLESSIPGIAKPKFIGRTRAGDGTLPAFLAKALAELCRDKPAGLEAVKRLGEWMLEHNPNQPAVDEPEDGPEAAVAAAAA
;
A
#
# COMPACT_ATOMS: atom_id res chain seq x y z
N MET A 1 -9.30 -2.91 26.72
CA MET A 1 -10.50 -2.11 26.40
C MET A 1 -10.21 -1.30 25.14
N ALA A 2 -10.45 -1.86 23.96
CA ALA A 2 -10.22 -1.13 22.71
C ALA A 2 -11.25 0.00 22.61
N GLY A 3 -10.80 1.25 22.75
CA GLY A 3 -11.67 2.42 22.68
C GLY A 3 -12.40 2.44 21.34
N ARG A 4 -13.73 2.50 21.37
CA ARG A 4 -14.57 2.75 20.19
C ARG A 4 -14.13 4.09 19.63
N LYS A 5 -13.39 4.10 18.52
CA LYS A 5 -13.10 5.33 17.79
C LYS A 5 -14.42 5.85 17.24
N VAL A 6 -14.86 6.98 17.78
CA VAL A 6 -16.07 7.67 17.33
C VAL A 6 -15.75 8.32 15.98
N ALA A 7 -16.66 8.19 15.01
CA ALA A 7 -16.52 8.89 13.75
C ALA A 7 -16.57 10.41 14.01
N ILE A 8 -15.59 11.14 13.47
CA ILE A 8 -15.52 12.60 13.58
C ILE A 8 -16.54 13.29 12.66
N SER A 9 -16.99 12.59 11.62
CA SER A 9 -18.07 13.03 10.74
C SER A 9 -18.81 11.81 10.21
N ASN A 10 -20.13 11.97 10.04
CA ASN A 10 -21.00 10.93 9.53
C ASN A 10 -22.05 11.59 8.61
N CYS A 11 -22.23 11.05 7.41
CA CYS A 11 -23.25 11.50 6.50
C CYS A 11 -23.83 10.33 5.71
N ALA A 12 -25.08 10.45 5.28
CA ALA A 12 -25.71 9.50 4.39
C ALA A 12 -25.82 10.13 2.99
N ARG A 13 -25.33 9.42 1.98
CA ARG A 13 -25.31 9.91 0.59
C ARG A 13 -25.52 8.75 -0.38
N ALA A 14 -26.23 9.03 -1.47
CA ALA A 14 -26.28 8.13 -2.62
C ALA A 14 -24.99 8.25 -3.44
N LEU A 15 -24.33 7.12 -3.69
CA LEU A 15 -23.16 7.07 -4.56
C LEU A 15 -23.59 6.85 -6.02
N ASN A 16 -22.62 6.70 -6.92
CA ASN A 16 -22.84 6.57 -8.36
C ASN A 16 -23.61 5.31 -8.81
N ASP A 17 -23.86 4.37 -7.91
CA ASP A 17 -24.75 3.21 -8.11
C ASP A 17 -26.21 3.48 -7.68
N ASN A 18 -26.53 4.73 -7.30
CA ASN A 18 -27.82 5.17 -6.74
C ASN A 18 -28.23 4.46 -5.43
N GLU A 19 -27.33 3.74 -4.76
CA GLU A 19 -27.60 3.16 -3.45
C GLU A 19 -27.15 4.12 -2.34
N ILE A 20 -27.85 4.10 -1.20
CA ILE A 20 -27.55 4.99 -0.07
C ILE A 20 -26.47 4.34 0.82
N TYR A 21 -25.36 5.05 0.94
CA TYR A 21 -24.24 4.70 1.79
C TYR A 21 -24.16 5.62 3.01
N ILE A 22 -23.81 5.04 4.16
CA ILE A 22 -23.43 5.77 5.37
C ILE A 22 -21.90 5.95 5.32
N ILE A 23 -21.46 7.17 5.07
CA ILE A 23 -20.05 7.55 5.03
C ILE A 23 -19.63 8.05 6.41
N GLN A 24 -18.70 7.32 7.03
CA GLN A 24 -18.13 7.62 8.34
C GLN A 24 -16.65 7.96 8.17
N ILE A 25 -16.22 9.09 8.73
CA ILE A 25 -14.82 9.50 8.73
C ILE A 25 -14.28 9.37 10.14
N PHE A 26 -13.13 8.73 10.29
CA PHE A 26 -12.44 8.52 11.56
C PHE A 26 -11.10 9.23 11.53
N ASP A 27 -10.77 9.97 12.59
CA ASP A 27 -9.43 10.50 12.77
C ASP A 27 -8.51 9.40 13.32
N ASN A 28 -7.43 9.15 12.60
CA ASN A 28 -6.39 8.21 12.98
C ASN A 28 -5.05 8.91 13.19
N ALA A 29 -5.04 10.21 13.53
CA ALA A 29 -3.82 10.95 13.87
C ALA A 29 -2.85 10.11 14.72
N PRO A 30 -1.57 10.01 14.34
CA PRO A 30 -0.88 10.76 13.27
C PRO A 30 -0.90 10.08 11.89
N SER A 31 -1.71 9.04 11.68
CA SER A 31 -1.73 8.27 10.42
C SER A 31 -2.63 8.87 9.33
N GLY A 32 -3.31 9.99 9.61
CA GLY A 32 -4.29 10.62 8.71
C GLY A 32 -5.74 10.27 9.05
N LEU A 33 -6.59 10.17 8.02
CA LEU A 33 -8.02 9.89 8.14
C LEU A 33 -8.36 8.51 7.57
N LEU A 34 -9.39 7.88 8.12
CA LEU A 34 -10.00 6.68 7.54
C LEU A 34 -11.44 6.98 7.17
N VAL A 35 -11.76 6.83 5.89
CA VAL A 35 -13.13 6.91 5.40
C VAL A 35 -13.68 5.50 5.27
N LYS A 36 -14.89 5.28 5.80
CA LYS A 36 -15.67 4.06 5.65
C LYS A 36 -16.99 4.40 4.97
N ALA A 37 -17.33 3.70 3.89
CA ALA A 37 -18.68 3.75 3.32
C ALA A 37 -19.39 2.42 3.59
N TYR A 38 -20.55 2.48 4.24
CA TYR A 38 -21.34 1.32 4.62
C TYR A 38 -22.67 1.31 3.88
N LEU A 39 -22.93 0.24 3.14
CA LEU A 39 -24.22 -0.02 2.52
C LEU A 39 -25.03 -0.95 3.41
N GLN A 40 -26.06 -0.41 4.05
CA GLN A 40 -26.89 -1.16 4.99
C GLN A 40 -27.70 -2.28 4.30
N ALA A 41 -28.17 -2.05 3.07
CA ALA A 41 -29.02 -3.00 2.35
C ALA A 41 -28.32 -4.33 2.04
N LYS A 42 -27.03 -4.29 1.68
CA LYS A 42 -26.23 -5.47 1.32
C LYS A 42 -25.19 -5.84 2.39
N SER A 43 -25.13 -5.09 3.48
CA SER A 43 -24.08 -5.20 4.51
C SER A 43 -22.66 -5.17 3.92
N LEU A 44 -22.44 -4.31 2.91
CA LEU A 44 -21.14 -4.13 2.27
C LEU A 44 -20.42 -2.93 2.88
N GLU A 45 -19.13 -3.09 3.14
CA GLU A 45 -18.30 -2.02 3.67
C GLU A 45 -17.11 -1.77 2.75
N TYR A 46 -16.84 -0.50 2.50
CA TYR A 46 -15.68 -0.06 1.75
C TYR A 46 -14.84 0.89 2.59
N PHE A 47 -13.52 0.85 2.40
CA PHE A 47 -12.56 1.62 3.17
C PHE A 47 -11.63 2.40 2.25
N MET A 48 -11.34 3.64 2.63
CA MET A 48 -10.35 4.49 1.98
C MET A 48 -9.49 5.17 3.05
N PRO A 49 -8.26 4.68 3.29
CA PRO A 49 -7.30 5.38 4.12
C PRO A 49 -6.75 6.60 3.37
N ILE A 50 -6.66 7.73 4.06
CA ILE A 50 -6.03 8.97 3.57
C ILE A 50 -4.89 9.30 4.53
N THR A 51 -3.68 9.37 4.02
CA THR A 51 -2.48 9.65 4.81
C THR A 51 -2.33 11.15 5.12
N GLU A 52 -1.57 11.52 6.15
CA GLU A 52 -1.29 12.95 6.44
C GLU A 52 -0.68 13.69 5.24
N GLY A 53 0.27 13.07 4.53
CA GLY A 53 0.87 13.68 3.35
C GLY A 53 -0.11 13.89 2.20
N GLU A 54 -1.22 13.13 2.15
CA GLU A 54 -2.31 13.36 1.20
C GLU A 54 -3.26 14.46 1.67
N LEU A 55 -3.51 14.57 2.97
CA LEU A 55 -4.28 15.69 3.56
C LEU A 55 -3.58 17.03 3.31
N GLU A 56 -2.26 17.07 3.51
CA GLU A 56 -1.44 18.26 3.22
C GLU A 56 -1.50 18.65 1.74
N LYS A 57 -1.37 17.68 0.83
CA LYS A 57 -1.45 17.93 -0.62
C LYS A 57 -2.85 18.34 -1.08
N ALA A 58 -3.88 17.80 -0.46
CA ALA A 58 -5.27 18.12 -0.74
C ALA A 58 -5.74 19.42 -0.05
N ALA A 59 -4.87 20.05 0.75
CA ALA A 59 -5.20 21.20 1.60
C ALA A 59 -6.46 20.96 2.46
N LEU A 60 -6.66 19.72 2.91
CA LEU A 60 -7.79 19.32 3.75
C LEU A 60 -7.42 19.51 5.21
N ASN A 61 -8.14 20.38 5.89
CA ASN A 61 -8.10 20.46 7.35
C ASN A 61 -9.10 19.47 7.96
N ARG A 62 -8.94 19.15 9.24
CA ARG A 62 -9.89 18.31 10.01
C ARG A 62 -11.17 19.06 10.40
N GLY A 63 -11.46 20.19 9.74
CA GLY A 63 -12.64 20.99 10.00
C GLY A 63 -13.87 20.36 9.36
N GLU A 64 -15.04 20.57 9.97
CA GLU A 64 -16.31 20.00 9.51
C GLU A 64 -16.59 20.29 8.02
N ALA A 65 -16.34 21.52 7.55
CA ALA A 65 -16.54 21.91 6.15
C ALA A 65 -15.65 21.11 5.18
N ALA A 66 -14.41 20.82 5.55
CA ALA A 66 -13.49 20.02 4.73
C ALA A 66 -13.87 18.53 4.75
N LEU A 67 -14.34 18.02 5.89
CA LEU A 67 -14.82 16.64 6.02
C LEU A 67 -16.09 16.41 5.19
N THR A 68 -17.01 17.38 5.17
CA THR A 68 -18.19 17.35 4.31
C THR A 68 -17.80 17.36 2.84
N ARG A 69 -16.89 18.26 2.44
CA ARG A 69 -16.36 18.29 1.07
C ARG A 69 -15.70 16.96 0.68
N LEU A 70 -14.97 16.34 1.61
CA LEU A 70 -14.39 15.01 1.40
C LEU A 70 -15.49 13.96 1.17
N ALA A 71 -16.52 13.92 2.01
CA ALA A 71 -17.64 12.99 1.87
C ALA A 71 -18.42 13.16 0.54
N GLU A 72 -18.59 14.39 0.08
CA GLU A 72 -19.21 14.72 -1.21
C GLU A 72 -18.34 14.33 -2.41
N SER A 73 -17.02 14.26 -2.21
CA SER A 73 -16.08 13.94 -3.29
C SER A 73 -15.89 12.45 -3.55
N ILE A 74 -16.40 11.60 -2.67
CA ILE A 74 -16.15 10.15 -2.70
C ILE A 74 -17.16 9.45 -3.61
N ASP A 75 -16.67 8.59 -4.49
CA ASP A 75 -17.50 7.72 -5.34
C ASP A 75 -16.90 6.31 -5.43
N LEU A 76 -17.69 5.35 -5.92
CA LEU A 76 -17.23 3.97 -6.16
C LEU A 76 -16.62 3.86 -7.56
N VAL A 77 -15.44 3.27 -7.65
CA VAL A 77 -14.76 3.04 -8.92
C VAL A 77 -14.41 1.57 -9.05
N GLU A 78 -14.86 0.95 -10.14
CA GLU A 78 -14.49 -0.42 -10.47
C GLU A 78 -13.12 -0.43 -11.16
N LYS A 79 -12.17 -1.17 -10.59
CA LYS A 79 -10.83 -1.38 -11.15
C LYS A 79 -10.44 -2.84 -11.05
N GLY A 80 -10.26 -3.50 -12.20
CA GLY A 80 -9.81 -4.89 -12.25
C GLY A 80 -10.78 -5.89 -11.62
N GLY A 81 -12.09 -5.65 -11.73
CA GLY A 81 -13.14 -6.51 -11.17
C GLY A 81 -13.39 -6.33 -9.67
N ALA A 82 -12.78 -5.33 -9.04
CA ALA A 82 -13.04 -4.97 -7.64
C ALA A 82 -13.48 -3.50 -7.54
N ILE A 83 -14.37 -3.22 -6.60
CA ILE A 83 -14.93 -1.89 -6.33
C ILE A 83 -14.11 -1.22 -5.22
N PHE A 84 -13.68 0.02 -5.46
CA PHE A 84 -12.92 0.82 -4.51
C PHE A 84 -13.59 2.17 -4.28
N LEU A 85 -13.41 2.73 -3.09
CA LEU A 85 -13.73 4.14 -2.85
C LEU A 85 -12.59 5.00 -3.38
N GLU A 86 -12.93 6.02 -4.17
CA GLU A 86 -11.99 7.05 -4.61
C GLU A 86 -12.57 8.44 -4.34
N SER A 87 -11.70 9.36 -3.92
CA SER A 87 -12.04 10.78 -3.87
C SER A 87 -11.67 11.47 -5.18
N SER A 88 -12.53 12.38 -5.63
CA SER A 88 -12.27 13.30 -6.74
C SER A 88 -11.37 14.49 -6.35
N ILE A 89 -11.00 14.64 -5.07
CA ILE A 89 -10.16 15.75 -4.59
C ILE A 89 -8.71 15.54 -5.07
N PRO A 90 -8.12 16.53 -5.77
CA PRO A 90 -6.71 16.50 -6.14
C PRO A 90 -5.82 16.42 -4.88
N GLY A 91 -4.82 15.53 -4.90
CA GLY A 91 -3.88 15.36 -3.80
C GLY A 91 -4.13 14.13 -2.92
N ILE A 92 -5.35 13.59 -2.92
CA ILE A 92 -5.63 12.26 -2.34
C ILE A 92 -5.27 11.21 -3.39
N ALA A 93 -4.26 10.38 -3.12
CA ALA A 93 -3.82 9.42 -4.13
C ALA A 93 -4.87 8.32 -4.30
N LYS A 94 -5.02 7.88 -5.55
CA LYS A 94 -5.83 6.71 -5.88
C LYS A 94 -5.20 5.48 -5.21
N PRO A 95 -6.00 4.51 -4.72
CA PRO A 95 -5.48 3.30 -4.08
C PRO A 95 -4.36 2.69 -4.92
N LYS A 96 -3.17 2.63 -4.32
CA LYS A 96 -1.99 2.01 -4.95
C LYS A 96 -2.22 0.51 -4.96
N PHE A 97 -2.74 -0.01 -6.06
CA PHE A 97 -2.86 -1.43 -6.28
C PHE A 97 -1.45 -2.03 -6.39
N ILE A 98 -1.08 -2.91 -5.45
CA ILE A 98 0.20 -3.67 -5.50
C ILE A 98 0.32 -4.43 -6.83
N GLY A 99 -0.81 -4.75 -7.48
CA GLY A 99 -0.82 -5.35 -8.81
C GLY A 99 -0.15 -4.54 -9.92
N ARG A 100 0.19 -3.26 -9.69
CA ARG A 100 0.92 -2.41 -10.64
C ARG A 100 2.33 -2.05 -10.21
N THR A 101 2.79 -2.50 -9.04
CA THR A 101 4.18 -2.27 -8.63
C THR A 101 5.10 -2.97 -9.62
N ARG A 102 6.03 -2.24 -10.25
CA ARG A 102 6.95 -2.81 -11.25
C ARG A 102 8.03 -3.65 -10.58
N ALA A 103 8.34 -4.80 -11.18
CA ALA A 103 9.46 -5.66 -10.86
C ALA A 103 10.16 -6.02 -12.18
N GLY A 104 11.19 -5.25 -12.56
CA GLY A 104 11.75 -5.23 -13.91
C GLY A 104 10.68 -4.97 -14.98
N ASP A 105 10.61 -5.88 -15.95
CA ASP A 105 9.63 -5.86 -17.05
C ASP A 105 8.23 -6.36 -16.65
N GLY A 106 8.07 -6.88 -15.44
CA GLY A 106 6.83 -7.46 -14.92
C GLY A 106 6.20 -6.69 -13.76
N THR A 107 5.21 -7.31 -13.13
CA THR A 107 4.59 -6.80 -11.91
C THR A 107 5.09 -7.56 -10.68
N LEU A 108 5.17 -6.88 -9.54
CA LEU A 108 5.57 -7.45 -8.26
C LEU A 108 4.75 -8.70 -7.89
N PRO A 109 3.41 -8.74 -8.03
CA PRO A 109 2.68 -9.98 -7.76
C PRO A 109 3.04 -11.12 -8.71
N ALA A 110 3.34 -10.86 -9.98
CA ALA A 110 3.81 -11.91 -10.89
C ALA A 110 5.18 -12.45 -10.45
N PHE A 111 6.07 -11.59 -9.97
CA PHE A 111 7.35 -11.98 -9.40
C PHE A 111 7.18 -12.78 -8.09
N LEU A 112 6.36 -12.29 -7.17
CA LEU A 112 6.06 -12.97 -5.91
C LEU A 112 5.38 -14.33 -6.14
N ALA A 113 4.50 -14.44 -7.13
CA ALA A 113 3.87 -15.71 -7.50
C ALA A 113 4.91 -16.75 -7.95
N LYS A 114 5.94 -16.33 -8.71
CA LYS A 114 7.06 -17.21 -9.08
C LYS A 114 7.89 -17.61 -7.86
N ALA A 115 8.23 -16.65 -7.01
CA ALA A 115 9.01 -16.90 -5.80
C ALA A 115 8.30 -17.91 -4.86
N LEU A 116 7.00 -17.73 -4.66
CA LEU A 116 6.17 -18.63 -3.86
C LEU A 116 6.00 -20.00 -4.53
N ALA A 117 5.92 -20.06 -5.87
CA ALA A 117 5.85 -21.34 -6.59
C ALA A 117 7.13 -22.16 -6.42
N GLU A 118 8.31 -21.52 -6.42
CA GLU A 118 9.58 -22.18 -6.11
C GLU A 118 9.62 -22.66 -4.66
N LEU A 119 9.16 -21.84 -3.71
CA LEU A 119 9.04 -22.25 -2.31
C LEU A 119 8.14 -23.47 -2.12
N CYS A 120 7.05 -23.57 -2.89
CA CYS A 120 6.14 -24.71 -2.86
C CYS A 120 6.75 -26.01 -3.42
N ARG A 121 7.81 -25.94 -4.24
CA ARG A 121 8.53 -27.14 -4.72
C ARG A 121 9.35 -27.77 -3.60
N ASP A 122 10.06 -26.95 -2.85
CA ASP A 122 10.99 -27.40 -1.82
C ASP A 122 10.32 -27.65 -0.45
N LYS A 123 9.14 -27.05 -0.24
CA LYS A 123 8.32 -27.16 0.99
C LYS A 123 9.13 -27.00 2.30
N PRO A 124 10.03 -26.01 2.42
CA PRO A 124 10.70 -25.74 3.69
C PRO A 124 9.67 -25.33 4.76
N ALA A 125 9.93 -25.70 6.01
CA ALA A 125 9.04 -25.40 7.13
C ALA A 125 9.55 -24.20 7.96
N GLY A 126 8.62 -23.41 8.49
CA GLY A 126 8.91 -22.36 9.48
C GLY A 126 9.80 -21.24 8.94
N LEU A 127 10.76 -20.80 9.77
CA LEU A 127 11.67 -19.68 9.45
C LEU A 127 12.55 -19.94 8.21
N GLU A 128 12.86 -21.21 7.93
CA GLU A 128 13.65 -21.58 6.76
C GLU A 128 12.91 -21.28 5.45
N ALA A 129 11.58 -21.29 5.45
CA ALA A 129 10.81 -20.88 4.29
C ALA A 129 10.99 -19.39 3.97
N VAL A 130 11.06 -18.56 4.99
CA VAL A 130 11.23 -17.11 4.84
C VAL A 130 12.65 -16.78 4.38
N LYS A 131 13.67 -17.45 4.95
CA LYS A 131 15.07 -17.27 4.51
C LYS A 131 15.25 -17.65 3.05
N ARG A 132 14.77 -18.83 2.66
CA ARG A 132 14.91 -19.35 1.31
C ARG A 132 14.15 -18.50 0.29
N LEU A 133 12.96 -18.00 0.66
CA LEU A 133 12.23 -17.03 -0.17
C LEU A 133 13.02 -15.72 -0.32
N GLY A 134 13.62 -15.23 0.76
CA GLY A 134 14.45 -14.02 0.75
C GLY A 134 15.70 -14.15 -0.13
N GLU A 135 16.44 -15.24 0.03
CA GLU A 135 17.62 -15.57 -0.78
C GLU A 135 17.24 -15.66 -2.28
N TRP A 136 16.18 -16.40 -2.59
CA TRP A 136 15.69 -16.51 -3.97
C TRP A 136 15.33 -15.14 -4.56
N MET A 137 14.63 -14.30 -3.78
CA MET A 137 14.22 -12.96 -4.23
C MET A 137 15.41 -12.02 -4.43
N LEU A 138 16.50 -12.17 -3.67
CA LEU A 138 17.73 -11.38 -3.85
C LEU A 138 18.47 -11.81 -5.12
N GLU A 139 18.61 -13.11 -5.35
CA GLU A 139 19.28 -13.68 -6.54
C GLU A 139 18.53 -13.38 -7.84
N HIS A 140 17.20 -13.38 -7.80
CA HIS A 140 16.34 -13.21 -8.97
C HIS A 140 15.76 -11.80 -9.06
N ASN A 141 16.27 -10.83 -8.29
CA ASN A 141 15.73 -9.48 -8.23
C ASN A 141 15.81 -8.80 -9.60
N PRO A 142 14.69 -8.54 -10.29
CA PRO A 142 14.72 -7.95 -11.62
C PRO A 142 15.07 -6.45 -11.61
N ASN A 143 15.14 -5.83 -10.43
CA ASN A 143 15.58 -4.46 -10.22
C ASN A 143 16.95 -4.39 -9.54
N GLN A 144 17.77 -5.46 -9.60
CA GLN A 144 19.04 -5.51 -8.90
C GLN A 144 19.95 -4.35 -9.37
N PRO A 145 20.37 -3.44 -8.47
CA PRO A 145 21.33 -2.41 -8.84
C PRO A 145 22.67 -3.09 -9.14
N ALA A 146 23.36 -2.64 -10.18
CA ALA A 146 24.75 -3.02 -10.42
C ALA A 146 25.57 -2.49 -9.23
N VAL A 147 25.96 -3.39 -8.33
CA VAL A 147 26.92 -3.08 -7.27
C VAL A 147 28.28 -3.21 -7.94
N ASP A 148 28.94 -2.09 -8.22
CA ASP A 148 30.36 -2.09 -8.55
C ASP A 148 31.10 -2.61 -7.32
N GLU A 149 31.62 -3.83 -7.41
CA GLU A 149 32.55 -4.34 -6.40
C GLU A 149 33.81 -3.46 -6.45
N PRO A 150 34.24 -2.85 -5.32
CA PRO A 150 35.50 -2.12 -5.31
C PRO A 150 36.62 -3.11 -5.64
N GLU A 151 37.35 -2.84 -6.72
CA GLU A 151 38.50 -3.63 -7.15
C GLU A 151 39.43 -3.87 -5.95
N ASP A 152 39.66 -5.15 -5.63
CA ASP A 152 40.69 -5.62 -4.70
C ASP A 152 42.04 -5.01 -5.12
N GLY A 153 42.44 -3.93 -4.42
CA GLY A 153 43.74 -3.32 -4.58
C GLY A 153 44.84 -4.32 -4.17
N PRO A 154 45.98 -4.39 -4.87
CA PRO A 154 46.98 -5.41 -4.62
C PRO A 154 47.80 -5.07 -3.35
N GLU A 155 47.29 -5.41 -2.17
CA GLU A 155 48.04 -5.33 -0.91
C GLU A 155 48.72 -6.67 -0.56
N ALA A 156 49.57 -7.16 -1.48
CA ALA A 156 50.39 -8.35 -1.25
C ALA A 156 51.78 -8.23 -1.91
N ALA A 157 52.56 -7.19 -1.58
CA ALA A 157 53.96 -7.11 -1.98
C ALA A 157 54.86 -6.20 -1.11
N VAL A 158 54.74 -6.22 0.22
CA VAL A 158 55.78 -5.63 1.12
C VAL A 158 56.09 -6.58 2.28
N ALA A 159 56.73 -7.71 1.98
CA ALA A 159 57.26 -8.62 3.00
C ALA A 159 58.58 -9.33 2.60
N ALA A 160 59.43 -8.71 1.77
CA ALA A 160 60.71 -9.31 1.37
C ALA A 160 61.84 -8.29 1.12
N ALA A 161 62.08 -7.39 2.08
CA ALA A 161 63.31 -6.58 2.11
C ALA A 161 63.68 -6.18 3.55
N ALA A 162 63.99 -7.18 4.38
CA ALA A 162 64.70 -7.00 5.65
C ALA A 162 65.36 -8.33 6.06
N ALA A 163 66.44 -8.68 5.35
CA ALA A 163 67.48 -9.59 5.80
C ALA A 163 68.80 -9.18 5.12
#